data_AF-A0A4Z0P193-F1
#
_entry.id   AF-A0A4Z0P193-F1
#
_cell.length_a   1.000
_cell.length_b   1.000
_cell.length_c   1.000
_cell.angle_alpha   90.00
_cell.angle_beta   90.00
_cell.angle_gamma   90.00
#
_symmetry.space_group_name_H-M   'P 1'
#
loop_
_entity.id
_entity.type
_entity.pdbx_description
1 polymer ?
#
loop_
_entity_poly.entity_id
_entity_poly.type
_entity_poly.pdbx_seq_one_letter_code
_entity_poly.pdbx_strand_id
1 'polypeptide(L)'
;MLDLYLIHDTQNMSSKGLALERVGGIKDELFFQLQQEGIIEPWFDYYSKFRWQSELVKRMVIKLQKRFSVAPLPKGYELFVSVLNKAARSNSGLLAIED
;
A
#
# COMPACT_ATOMS: atom_id res chain seq x y z
N MET A 1 8.50 10.42 3.89
CA MET A 1 8.35 8.96 3.62
C MET A 1 6.86 8.67 3.56
N LEU A 2 6.39 7.78 2.70
CA LEU A 2 4.95 7.51 2.61
C LEU A 2 4.56 6.46 3.65
N ASP A 3 3.99 6.92 4.75
CA ASP A 3 3.53 6.07 5.83
C ASP A 3 2.17 5.45 5.50
N LEU A 4 2.04 4.17 5.83
CA LEU A 4 0.90 3.34 5.49
C LEU A 4 0.18 2.89 6.76
N TYR A 5 -1.12 3.15 6.81
CA TYR A 5 -1.98 2.87 7.94
C TYR A 5 -3.15 1.99 7.52
N LEU A 6 -3.58 1.06 8.39
CA LEU A 6 -4.81 0.30 8.13
C LEU A 6 -6.04 1.19 8.25
N ILE A 7 -6.97 1.02 7.31
CA ILE A 7 -8.25 1.73 7.34
C ILE A 7 -9.34 0.88 6.69
N HIS A 8 -10.53 0.83 7.26
CA HIS A 8 -11.66 0.17 6.61
C HIS A 8 -12.20 1.02 5.44
N ASP A 9 -12.69 0.35 4.40
CA ASP A 9 -13.19 1.04 3.20
C ASP A 9 -14.35 2.00 3.50
N THR A 10 -15.18 1.67 4.49
CA THR A 10 -16.35 2.47 4.92
C THR A 10 -15.99 3.58 5.91
N GLN A 11 -14.78 3.58 6.46
CA GLN A 11 -14.36 4.54 7.47
C GLN A 11 -14.13 5.90 6.79
N ASN A 12 -14.60 7.00 7.39
CA ASN A 12 -14.35 8.33 6.85
C ASN A 12 -12.89 8.75 7.13
N MET A 13 -12.24 9.43 6.18
CA MET A 13 -10.88 9.98 6.36
C MET A 13 -10.86 11.25 7.21
N SER A 14 -12.00 11.94 7.36
CA SER A 14 -12.11 13.23 8.06
C SER A 14 -12.57 13.13 9.51
N SER A 15 -12.78 11.92 10.05
CA SER A 15 -13.15 11.79 11.47
C SER A 15 -11.98 12.20 12.37
N LYS A 16 -12.20 13.24 13.18
CA LYS A 16 -11.24 13.65 14.21
C LYS A 16 -11.04 12.48 15.20
N GLY A 17 -9.78 12.22 15.59
CA GLY A 17 -9.44 11.20 16.59
C GLY A 17 -9.36 9.76 16.06
N LEU A 18 -9.21 9.57 14.75
CA LEU A 18 -8.94 8.26 14.16
C LEU A 18 -7.66 7.64 14.75
N ALA A 19 -7.83 6.60 15.57
CA ALA A 19 -6.73 5.72 15.95
C ALA A 19 -6.40 4.82 14.75
N LEU A 20 -5.40 5.24 13.97
CA LEU A 20 -4.91 4.49 12.82
C LEU A 20 -3.70 3.65 13.21
N GLU A 21 -3.76 2.36 12.91
CA GLU A 21 -2.61 1.47 13.10
C GLU A 21 -1.62 1.67 11.96
N ARG A 22 -0.45 2.25 12.25
CA ARG A 22 0.67 2.32 11.30
C ARG A 22 1.21 0.92 11.08
N VAL A 23 1.27 0.48 9.83
CA VAL A 23 1.70 -0.88 9.46
C VAL A 23 2.99 -0.92 8.66
N GLY A 24 3.49 0.23 8.23
CA GLY A 24 4.79 0.36 7.57
C GLY A 24 4.85 1.64 6.77
N GLY A 25 5.76 1.68 5.80
CA GLY A 25 5.88 2.80 4.88
C GLY A 25 6.73 2.41 3.67
N ILE A 26 6.68 3.24 2.65
CA ILE A 26 7.47 3.11 1.43
C ILE A 26 8.18 4.41 1.08
N LYS A 27 9.41 4.26 0.57
CA LYS A 27 10.17 5.38 0.03
C LYS A 27 9.67 5.71 -1.37
N ASP A 28 9.93 6.94 -1.80
CA ASP A 28 9.63 7.49 -3.11
C ASP A 28 10.21 6.65 -4.24
N GLU A 29 11.48 6.26 -4.15
CA GLU A 29 12.17 5.42 -5.14
C GLU A 29 11.38 4.12 -5.41
N LEU A 30 10.98 3.43 -4.34
CA LEU A 30 10.19 2.19 -4.44
C LEU A 30 8.77 2.47 -4.96
N PHE A 31 8.13 3.56 -4.52
CA PHE A 31 6.80 3.92 -5.00
C PHE A 31 6.77 4.14 -6.52
N PHE A 32 7.70 4.95 -7.04
CA PHE A 32 7.79 5.22 -8.47
C PHE A 32 8.20 3.98 -9.27
N GLN A 33 9.08 3.14 -8.72
CA GLN A 33 9.39 1.84 -9.33
C GLN A 33 8.12 0.98 -9.43
N LEU A 34 7.34 0.87 -8.35
CA LEU A 34 6.09 0.10 -8.35
C LEU A 34 5.04 0.66 -9.31
N GLN A 35 5.03 1.97 -9.58
CA GLN A 35 4.20 2.58 -10.63
C GLN A 35 4.67 2.20 -12.03
N GLN A 36 5.98 2.30 -12.29
CA GLN A 36 6.57 1.88 -13.58
C GLN A 36 6.32 0.39 -13.86
N GLU A 37 6.29 -0.42 -12.80
CA GLU A 37 5.99 -1.85 -12.87
C GLU A 37 4.50 -2.19 -12.98
N GLY A 38 3.62 -1.18 -12.94
CA GLY A 38 2.16 -1.34 -13.02
C GLY A 38 1.53 -1.96 -11.76
N ILE A 39 2.29 -2.08 -10.67
CA ILE A 39 1.78 -2.56 -9.38
C ILE A 39 0.87 -1.50 -8.76
N ILE A 40 1.38 -0.28 -8.62
CA ILE A 40 0.63 0.91 -8.16
C ILE A 40 0.12 1.65 -9.39
N GLU A 41 -1.10 2.15 -9.33
CA GLU A 41 -1.70 2.90 -10.43
C GLU A 41 -1.06 4.30 -10.58
N PRO A 42 -0.88 4.80 -11.82
CA PRO A 42 -0.08 6.00 -12.09
C PRO A 42 -0.73 7.30 -11.62
N TRP A 43 -2.02 7.29 -11.27
CA TRP A 43 -2.72 8.47 -10.77
C TRP A 43 -2.57 8.68 -9.26
N PHE A 44 -1.96 7.75 -8.53
CA PHE A 44 -1.59 7.99 -7.14
C PHE A 44 -0.37 8.90 -7.10
N ASP A 45 -0.45 9.96 -6.31
CA ASP A 45 0.62 10.92 -6.12
C ASP A 45 1.28 10.67 -4.75
N TYR A 46 2.58 10.40 -4.77
CA TYR A 46 3.39 10.13 -3.57
C TYR A 46 3.29 11.25 -2.53
N TYR A 47 3.19 12.51 -2.97
CA TYR A 47 3.18 13.68 -2.10
C TYR A 47 1.78 14.06 -1.60
N SER A 48 0.77 13.27 -1.98
CA SER A 48 -0.61 13.51 -1.61
C SER A 48 -1.13 12.46 -0.62
N LYS A 49 -2.09 12.85 0.20
CA LYS A 49 -2.83 11.92 1.06
C LYS A 49 -3.88 11.17 0.23
N PHE A 50 -3.85 9.84 0.26
CA PHE A 50 -4.81 9.00 -0.48
C PHE A 50 -5.11 7.67 0.20
N ARG A 51 -6.16 6.98 -0.26
CA ARG A 51 -6.55 5.64 0.21
C ARG A 51 -6.47 4.63 -0.92
N TRP A 52 -5.81 3.51 -0.66
CA TRP A 52 -6.04 2.26 -1.38
C TRP A 52 -7.17 1.50 -0.73
N GLN A 53 -8.26 1.25 -1.45
CA GLN A 53 -9.34 0.39 -0.96
C GLN A 53 -8.86 -1.06 -0.83
N SER A 54 -9.52 -1.85 0.03
CA SER A 54 -9.14 -3.24 0.30
C SER A 54 -9.06 -4.08 -0.98
N GLU A 55 -9.95 -3.84 -1.94
CA GLU A 55 -9.96 -4.52 -3.24
C GLU A 55 -8.71 -4.19 -4.06
N LEU A 56 -8.26 -2.94 -4.04
CA LEU A 56 -7.04 -2.52 -4.73
C LEU A 56 -5.79 -3.13 -4.08
N VAL A 57 -5.76 -3.18 -2.75
CA VAL A 57 -4.71 -3.87 -1.98
C VAL A 57 -4.59 -5.34 -2.41
N LYS A 58 -5.72 -6.05 -2.50
CA LYS A 58 -5.73 -7.46 -2.96
C LYS A 58 -5.21 -7.60 -4.39
N ARG A 59 -5.58 -6.67 -5.29
CA ARG A 59 -5.06 -6.66 -6.66
C ARG A 59 -3.54 -6.46 -6.69
N MET A 60 -3.01 -5.54 -5.88
CA MET A 60 -1.56 -5.35 -5.76
C MET A 60 -0.85 -6.61 -5.28
N VAL A 61 -1.40 -7.30 -4.27
CA VAL A 61 -0.87 -8.60 -3.81
C VAL A 61 -0.84 -9.62 -4.96
N ILE A 62 -1.94 -9.75 -5.72
CA ILE A 62 -2.01 -10.68 -6.86
C ILE A 62 -1.00 -10.31 -7.95
N LYS A 63 -0.86 -9.02 -8.29
CA LYS A 63 0.12 -8.56 -9.28
C LYS A 63 1.56 -8.92 -8.85
N LEU A 64 1.90 -8.69 -7.58
CA LEU A 64 3.22 -9.03 -7.02
C LEU A 64 3.46 -10.54 -7.02
N GLN A 65 2.47 -11.33 -6.59
CA GLN A 65 2.56 -12.80 -6.60
C GLN A 65 2.76 -13.36 -8.01
N LYS A 66 2.03 -12.84 -9.01
CA LYS A 66 2.19 -13.26 -10.41
C LYS A 66 3.58 -12.91 -10.92
N ARG A 67 4.03 -11.68 -10.67
CA ARG A 67 5.32 -11.16 -11.16
C ARG A 67 6.51 -11.91 -10.56
N PHE A 68 6.45 -12.21 -9.27
CA PHE A 68 7.53 -12.87 -8.52
C PHE A 68 7.21 -14.33 -8.20
N SER A 69 6.37 -14.99 -9.02
CA SER A 69 5.96 -16.38 -8.80
C SER A 69 7.12 -17.38 -8.92
N VAL A 70 8.12 -17.05 -9.75
CA VAL A 70 9.26 -17.93 -10.07
C VAL A 70 10.62 -17.29 -9.76
N ALA A 71 10.63 -16.03 -9.28
CA ALA A 71 11.83 -15.27 -9.00
C ALA A 71 11.81 -14.76 -7.55
N PRO A 72 12.97 -14.66 -6.88
CA PRO A 72 13.04 -14.06 -5.56
C PRO A 72 12.48 -12.63 -5.58
N LEU A 73 11.85 -12.24 -4.47
CA LEU A 73 11.40 -10.87 -4.29
C LEU A 73 12.61 -9.91 -4.33
N PRO A 74 12.57 -8.81 -5.10
CA PRO A 74 13.66 -7.84 -5.13
C PRO A 74 13.90 -7.24 -3.73
N LYS A 75 15.18 -6.98 -3.43
CA LYS A 75 15.57 -6.31 -2.18
C LYS A 75 14.87 -4.96 -2.07
N GLY A 76 14.25 -4.69 -0.93
CA GLY A 76 13.50 -3.46 -0.65
C GLY A 76 11.98 -3.61 -0.77
N TYR A 77 11.49 -4.68 -1.39
CA TYR A 77 10.04 -4.93 -1.54
C TYR A 77 9.43 -5.61 -0.31
N GLU A 78 10.25 -6.18 0.58
CA GLU A 78 9.82 -7.07 1.67
C GLU A 78 8.83 -6.37 2.61
N LEU A 79 9.13 -5.12 2.99
CA LEU A 79 8.27 -4.33 3.86
C LEU A 79 6.94 -4.00 3.18
N PHE A 80 6.96 -3.60 1.91
CA PHE A 80 5.74 -3.28 1.17
C PHE A 80 4.85 -4.51 0.98
N VAL A 81 5.42 -5.66 0.61
CA VAL A 81 4.71 -6.93 0.51
C VAL A 81 4.10 -7.33 1.86
N SER A 82 4.84 -7.16 2.96
CA SER A 82 4.33 -7.43 4.31
C SER A 82 3.13 -6.55 4.66
N VAL A 83 3.20 -5.25 4.37
CA VAL A 83 2.10 -4.28 4.57
C VAL A 83 0.86 -4.69 3.78
N LEU A 84 1.02 -4.99 2.49
CA LEU A 84 -0.09 -5.40 1.63
C LEU A 84 -0.73 -6.71 2.11
N ASN A 85 0.07 -7.69 2.49
CA ASN A 85 -0.44 -8.97 3.01
C ASN A 85 -1.20 -8.78 4.33
N LYS A 86 -0.71 -7.90 5.22
CA LYS A 86 -1.40 -7.58 6.47
C LYS A 86 -2.78 -6.96 6.20
N ALA A 87 -2.83 -5.93 5.35
CA ALA A 87 -4.08 -5.27 4.97
C ALA A 87 -5.06 -6.20 4.23
N ALA A 88 -4.55 -7.04 3.32
CA ALA A 88 -5.37 -8.03 2.62
C ALA A 88 -5.97 -9.07 3.58
N ARG A 89 -5.20 -9.57 4.55
CA ARG A 89 -5.67 -10.53 5.57
C ARG A 89 -6.71 -9.93 6.52
N SER A 90 -6.60 -8.64 6.84
CA SER A 90 -7.59 -7.92 7.65
C SER A 90 -8.76 -7.36 6.85
N ASN A 91 -8.84 -7.67 5.54
CA ASN A 91 -9.83 -7.12 4.61
C ASN A 91 -9.96 -5.58 4.71
N SER A 92 -8.82 -4.92 4.89
CA SER A 92 -8.72 -3.48 5.10
C SER A 92 -8.03 -2.83 3.90
N GLY A 93 -8.35 -1.57 3.68
CA GLY A 93 -7.57 -0.69 2.82
C GLY A 93 -6.32 -0.18 3.54
N LEU A 94 -5.59 0.68 2.84
CA LEU A 94 -4.44 1.40 3.34
C LEU A 94 -4.63 2.88 3.11
N LEU A 95 -4.48 3.67 4.18
CA LEU A 95 -4.33 5.11 4.09
C LEU A 95 -2.85 5.44 3.96
N ALA A 96 -2.51 6.19 2.94
CA ALA A 96 -1.18 6.69 2.70
C ALA A 96 -1.10 8.17 3.09
N ILE A 97 -0.10 8.52 3.89
CA ILE A 97 0.16 9.89 4.35
C ILE A 97 1.66 10.13 4.21
N GLU A 98 2.02 11.23 3.56
CA GLU A 98 3.40 11.71 3.54
C GLU A 98 3.71 12.37 4.90
N ASP A 99 4.73 11.85 5.57
CA ASP A 99 5.29 12.35 6.83
C ASP A 99 6.79 12.65 6.66
#